data_AF-A0AAD2FZ62-F1
#
_entry.id   AF-A0AAD2FZ62-F1
#
_cell.length_a   1.000
_cell.length_b   1.000
_cell.length_c   1.000
_cell.angle_alpha   90.00
_cell.angle_beta   90.00
_cell.angle_gamma   90.00
#
_symmetry.space_group_name_H-M   'P 1'
#
loop_
_entity.id
_entity.type
_entity.pdbx_description
1 polymer ?
#
loop_
_entity_poly.entity_id
_entity_poly.type
_entity_poly.pdbx_seq_one_letter_code
_entity_poly.pdbx_strand_id
1 'polypeptide(L)'
;MSWKAGLSRYLPAVRFFACPKSPASNGVRNWYLANYDELKHLNPNLPLLLRTADNAMPAVTTELDWTMDHLLRFMIQTGRFRNANGTIADDRVEAAKAYLETDWDAFAASRLAHKGFDPERPNIDAIHPNWKEDAAITSNLSTYLAMKEDMDAQMAVIQSGANQEYTRAVNALLMAQRVDLWCAGEKEVELAVQHLYKLGRLLNERETFFPTFVKDFYPGAEDI
;
A
#
# COMPACT_ATOMS: atom_id res chain seq x y z
N MET A 1 -15.01 -20.31 3.28
CA MET A 1 -13.81 -20.35 4.14
C MET A 1 -13.88 -19.20 5.14
N SER A 2 -13.55 -19.45 6.40
CA SER A 2 -13.52 -18.41 7.45
C SER A 2 -12.44 -17.37 7.12
N TRP A 3 -12.81 -16.09 7.10
CA TRP A 3 -11.88 -14.98 6.84
C TRP A 3 -10.72 -14.94 7.87
N LYS A 4 -10.94 -15.50 9.06
CA LYS A 4 -9.92 -15.63 10.12
C LYS A 4 -8.70 -16.44 9.67
N ALA A 5 -8.88 -17.49 8.87
CA ALA A 5 -7.77 -18.33 8.39
C ALA A 5 -6.96 -17.67 7.27
N GLY A 6 -7.47 -16.60 6.65
CA GLY A 6 -6.79 -15.89 5.57
C GLY A 6 -5.95 -14.71 6.05
N LEU A 7 -5.90 -14.42 7.35
CA LEU A 7 -5.26 -13.19 7.86
C LEU A 7 -3.77 -13.16 7.54
N SER A 8 -3.04 -14.25 7.76
CA SER A 8 -1.59 -14.31 7.47
C SER A 8 -1.25 -14.20 5.99
N ARG A 9 -2.21 -14.44 5.09
CA ARG A 9 -1.98 -14.34 3.64
C ARG A 9 -1.92 -12.89 3.17
N TYR A 10 -2.74 -12.02 3.76
CA TYR A 10 -2.93 -10.66 3.26
C TYR A 10 -2.43 -9.58 4.22
N LEU A 11 -2.35 -9.89 5.52
CA LEU A 11 -1.87 -8.96 6.54
C LEU A 11 -0.49 -9.38 7.03
N PRO A 12 0.50 -8.47 7.02
CA PRO A 12 1.82 -8.78 7.55
C PRO A 12 1.84 -8.78 9.09
N ALA A 13 0.95 -8.00 9.72
CA ALA A 13 0.77 -7.99 11.18
C ALA A 13 -0.60 -7.43 11.55
N VAL A 14 -1.10 -7.81 12.73
CA VAL A 14 -2.28 -7.17 13.35
C VAL A 14 -1.92 -6.76 14.77
N ARG A 15 -2.10 -5.47 15.06
CA ARG A 15 -1.75 -4.88 16.35
C ARG A 15 -3.00 -4.29 16.99
N PHE A 16 -3.25 -4.68 18.22
CA PHE A 16 -4.32 -4.20 19.07
C PHE A 16 -3.72 -3.25 20.10
N PHE A 17 -4.32 -2.07 20.26
CA PHE A 17 -3.99 -1.12 21.31
C PHE A 17 -5.12 -1.11 22.32
N ALA A 18 -4.78 -1.17 23.61
CA ALA A 18 -5.76 -1.14 24.67
C ALA A 18 -5.17 -0.58 25.97
N CYS A 19 -5.98 0.14 26.75
CA CYS A 19 -5.61 0.55 28.09
C CYS A 19 -6.04 -0.52 29.12
N PRO A 20 -5.16 -1.01 30.02
CA PRO A 20 -5.53 -1.99 31.04
C PRO A 20 -6.54 -1.50 32.08
N LYS A 21 -6.56 -0.19 32.34
CA LYS A 21 -7.37 0.42 33.41
C LYS A 21 -8.68 1.02 32.90
N SER A 22 -8.74 1.37 31.60
CA SER A 22 -9.90 2.07 31.04
C SER A 22 -11.00 1.11 30.62
N PRO A 23 -12.27 1.35 31.03
CA PRO A 23 -13.40 0.55 30.56
C PRO A 23 -13.64 0.70 29.05
N ALA A 24 -13.23 1.82 28.45
CA ALA A 24 -13.35 2.06 27.01
C ALA A 24 -12.57 1.04 26.16
N SER A 25 -11.57 0.36 26.74
CA SER A 25 -10.76 -0.66 26.07
C SER A 25 -11.22 -2.10 26.36
N ASN A 26 -12.33 -2.30 27.08
CA ASN A 26 -12.80 -3.64 27.45
C ASN A 26 -13.11 -4.51 26.22
N GLY A 27 -13.80 -3.97 25.21
CA GLY A 27 -14.13 -4.73 24.01
C GLY A 27 -12.90 -5.28 23.29
N VAL A 28 -11.86 -4.45 23.11
CA VAL A 28 -10.60 -4.87 22.47
C VAL A 28 -9.92 -5.98 23.27
N ARG A 29 -9.82 -5.84 24.59
CA ARG A 29 -9.15 -6.82 25.45
C ARG A 29 -9.89 -8.15 25.50
N ASN A 30 -11.21 -8.11 25.71
CA ASN A 30 -12.03 -9.31 25.80
C ASN A 30 -12.03 -10.07 24.47
N TRP A 31 -12.22 -9.35 23.36
CA TRP A 31 -12.18 -9.97 22.03
C TRP A 31 -10.83 -10.61 21.76
N TYR A 32 -9.73 -9.91 22.06
CA TYR A 32 -8.38 -10.44 21.87
C TYR A 32 -8.18 -11.72 22.69
N LEU A 33 -8.50 -11.71 23.99
CA LEU A 33 -8.35 -12.88 24.85
C LEU A 33 -9.22 -14.07 24.41
N ALA A 34 -10.45 -13.81 23.96
CA ALA A 34 -11.38 -14.85 23.52
C ALA A 34 -10.99 -15.47 22.16
N ASN A 35 -10.33 -14.72 21.28
CA ASN A 35 -10.02 -15.16 19.91
C ASN A 35 -8.55 -15.48 19.67
N TYR A 36 -7.63 -15.15 20.60
CA TYR A 36 -6.19 -15.28 20.37
C TYR A 36 -5.77 -16.70 19.99
N ASP A 37 -6.21 -17.70 20.76
CA ASP A 37 -5.80 -19.10 20.55
C ASP A 37 -6.28 -19.62 19.19
N GLU A 38 -7.53 -19.33 18.83
CA GLU A 38 -8.10 -19.69 17.52
C GLU A 38 -7.33 -18.99 16.38
N LEU A 39 -7.11 -17.68 16.49
CA LEU A 39 -6.43 -16.90 15.45
C LEU A 39 -4.98 -17.34 15.27
N LYS A 40 -4.29 -17.65 16.36
CA LYS A 40 -2.89 -18.10 16.32
C LYS A 40 -2.76 -19.53 15.81
N HIS A 41 -3.72 -20.40 16.15
CA HIS A 41 -3.79 -21.74 15.57
C HIS A 41 -4.02 -21.71 14.06
N LEU A 42 -4.94 -20.85 13.59
CA LEU A 42 -5.23 -20.70 12.15
C LEU A 42 -4.11 -19.95 11.39
N ASN A 43 -3.35 -19.09 12.06
CA ASN A 43 -2.33 -18.23 11.46
C ASN A 43 -1.03 -18.26 12.28
N PRO A 44 -0.29 -19.39 12.30
CA PRO A 44 0.87 -19.55 13.17
C PRO A 44 1.97 -18.51 12.92
N ASN A 45 2.16 -18.09 11.67
CA ASN A 45 3.17 -17.11 11.29
C ASN A 45 2.72 -15.64 11.41
N LEU A 46 1.43 -15.37 11.68
CA LEU A 46 0.96 -14.00 11.78
C LEU A 46 1.40 -13.37 13.12
N PRO A 47 2.08 -12.21 13.08
CA PRO A 47 2.31 -11.38 14.27
C PRO A 47 0.99 -10.79 14.75
N LEU A 48 0.45 -11.38 15.81
CA LEU A 48 -0.70 -10.88 16.58
C LEU A 48 -0.17 -10.25 17.86
N LEU A 49 -0.29 -8.92 17.97
CA LEU A 49 0.32 -8.16 19.07
C LEU A 49 -0.75 -7.39 19.84
N LEU A 50 -0.81 -7.57 21.16
CA LEU A 50 -1.52 -6.68 22.06
C LEU A 50 -0.54 -5.70 22.71
N ARG A 51 -0.73 -4.41 22.46
CA ARG A 51 0.04 -3.31 23.04
C ARG A 51 -0.81 -2.62 24.09
N THR A 52 -0.38 -2.74 25.34
CA THR A 52 -1.04 -2.11 26.47
C THR A 52 -0.23 -0.95 27.01
N ALA A 53 -0.85 0.22 27.15
CA ALA A 53 -0.27 1.36 27.84
C ALA A 53 -1.35 2.12 28.61
N ASP A 54 -0.96 2.84 29.65
CA ASP A 54 -1.88 3.73 30.38
C ASP A 54 -2.40 4.83 29.44
N ASN A 55 -3.71 5.08 29.50
CA ASN A 55 -4.42 6.02 28.61
C ASN A 55 -4.27 5.75 27.10
N ALA A 56 -3.90 4.52 26.71
CA ALA A 56 -3.90 4.14 25.31
C ALA A 56 -5.32 4.19 24.73
N MET A 57 -5.46 4.86 23.58
CA MET A 57 -6.71 4.86 22.83
C MET A 57 -6.91 3.48 22.20
N PRO A 58 -8.06 2.80 22.45
CA PRO A 58 -8.30 1.49 21.90
C PRO A 58 -8.38 1.55 20.38
N ALA A 59 -7.60 0.71 19.70
CA ALA A 59 -7.55 0.68 18.24
C ALA A 59 -7.04 -0.67 17.73
N VAL A 60 -7.31 -0.98 16.47
CA VAL A 60 -6.66 -2.07 15.75
C VAL A 60 -6.00 -1.51 14.51
N THR A 61 -4.75 -1.90 14.25
CA THR A 61 -4.02 -1.48 13.07
C THR A 61 -3.32 -2.65 12.40
N THR A 62 -3.05 -2.49 11.11
CA THR A 62 -2.09 -3.27 10.35
C THR A 62 -1.06 -2.34 9.71
N GLU A 63 -0.09 -2.89 9.01
CA GLU A 63 0.93 -2.16 8.25
C GLU A 63 0.90 -2.72 6.82
N LEU A 64 0.09 -2.14 5.94
CA LEU A 64 0.07 -2.54 4.54
C LEU A 64 0.88 -1.56 3.73
N ASP A 65 1.69 -2.06 2.81
CA ASP A 65 2.31 -1.22 1.80
C ASP A 65 1.30 -0.92 0.70
N TRP A 66 1.23 0.33 0.25
CA TRP A 66 0.44 0.70 -0.93
C TRP A 66 1.33 1.37 -1.97
N THR A 67 0.99 1.14 -3.24
CA THR A 67 1.61 1.77 -4.39
C THR A 67 0.88 3.05 -4.77
N MET A 68 1.45 3.81 -5.70
CA MET A 68 0.79 4.98 -6.28
C MET A 68 -0.56 4.60 -6.92
N ASP A 69 -0.62 3.45 -7.59
CA ASP A 69 -1.83 2.98 -8.25
C ASP A 69 -3.00 2.81 -7.28
N HIS A 70 -2.74 2.28 -6.09
CA HIS A 70 -3.76 2.14 -5.05
C HIS A 70 -4.29 3.50 -4.61
N LEU A 71 -3.41 4.49 -4.45
CA LEU A 71 -3.79 5.86 -4.09
C LEU A 71 -4.65 6.50 -5.18
N LEU A 72 -4.24 6.41 -6.44
CA LEU A 72 -4.98 7.01 -7.56
C LEU A 72 -6.35 6.35 -7.73
N ARG A 73 -6.43 5.01 -7.65
CA ARG A 73 -7.71 4.28 -7.66
C ARG A 73 -8.61 4.70 -6.50
N PHE A 74 -8.07 4.86 -5.29
CA PHE A 74 -8.80 5.35 -4.14
C PHE A 74 -9.34 6.77 -4.35
N MET A 75 -8.53 7.67 -4.89
CA MET A 75 -8.93 9.06 -5.18
C MET A 75 -10.04 9.14 -6.23
N ILE A 76 -9.96 8.33 -7.28
CA ILE A 76 -10.99 8.23 -8.33
C ILE A 76 -12.29 7.68 -7.74
N GLN A 77 -12.24 6.55 -7.03
CA GLN A 77 -13.44 5.90 -6.46
C GLN A 77 -14.14 6.75 -5.41
N THR A 78 -13.38 7.47 -4.59
CA THR A 78 -13.95 8.35 -3.55
C THR A 78 -14.26 9.76 -4.06
N GLY A 79 -14.03 10.03 -5.35
CA GLY A 79 -14.33 11.32 -5.98
C GLY A 79 -13.62 12.48 -5.29
N ARG A 80 -12.34 12.30 -4.95
CA ARG A 80 -11.57 13.33 -4.25
C ARG A 80 -11.13 14.45 -5.16
N PHE A 81 -10.81 14.13 -6.42
CA PHE A 81 -10.40 15.09 -7.44
C PHE A 81 -11.47 16.15 -7.65
N ARG A 82 -11.31 17.29 -6.97
CA ARG A 82 -12.34 18.34 -6.95
C ARG A 82 -11.76 19.72 -7.18
N ASN A 83 -12.42 20.48 -8.03
CA ASN A 83 -12.10 21.87 -8.27
C ASN A 83 -12.51 22.75 -7.08
N ALA A 84 -12.05 24.00 -7.04
CA ALA A 84 -12.42 24.96 -6.00
C ALA A 84 -13.94 25.13 -5.87
N ASN A 85 -14.67 24.92 -6.96
CA ASN A 85 -16.13 25.02 -7.04
C ASN A 85 -16.85 23.73 -6.56
N GLY A 86 -16.12 22.70 -6.11
CA GLY A 86 -16.65 21.43 -5.61
C GLY A 86 -17.03 20.41 -6.68
N THR A 87 -16.97 20.76 -7.97
CA THR A 87 -17.17 19.84 -9.10
C THR A 87 -15.99 18.89 -9.25
N ILE A 88 -16.22 17.75 -9.91
CA ILE A 88 -15.16 16.78 -10.23
C ILE A 88 -14.17 17.45 -11.21
N ALA A 89 -12.88 17.22 -10.99
CA ALA A 89 -11.81 17.74 -11.83
C ALA A 89 -11.44 16.71 -12.90
N ASP A 90 -12.13 16.79 -14.05
CA ASP A 90 -12.00 15.80 -15.13
C ASP A 90 -10.56 15.74 -15.66
N ASP A 91 -9.88 16.88 -15.79
CA ASP A 91 -8.47 16.97 -16.16
C ASP A 91 -7.54 16.11 -15.28
N ARG A 92 -7.75 16.16 -13.97
CA ARG A 92 -6.96 15.37 -13.00
C ARG A 92 -7.38 13.91 -12.95
N VAL A 93 -8.66 13.62 -13.15
CA VAL A 93 -9.15 12.24 -13.25
C VAL A 93 -8.58 11.56 -14.48
N GLU A 94 -8.55 12.24 -15.62
CA GLU A 94 -7.95 11.70 -16.86
C GLU A 94 -6.43 11.56 -16.74
N ALA A 95 -5.72 12.51 -16.13
CA ALA A 95 -4.30 12.35 -15.83
C ALA A 95 -4.01 11.15 -14.92
N ALA A 96 -4.84 10.92 -13.90
CA ALA A 96 -4.71 9.76 -13.02
C ALA A 96 -5.00 8.43 -13.75
N LYS A 97 -5.97 8.39 -14.67
CA LYS A 97 -6.24 7.21 -15.50
C LYS A 97 -5.09 6.93 -16.47
N ALA A 98 -4.56 7.97 -17.12
CA ALA A 98 -3.42 7.85 -18.02
C ALA A 98 -2.19 7.29 -17.29
N TYR A 99 -1.92 7.75 -16.07
CA TYR A 99 -0.87 7.18 -15.23
C TYR A 99 -1.11 5.68 -14.94
N LEU A 100 -2.33 5.30 -14.57
CA LEU A 100 -2.71 3.90 -14.31
C LEU A 100 -2.65 2.99 -15.53
N GLU A 101 -2.69 3.55 -16.75
CA GLU A 101 -2.58 2.84 -18.02
C GLU A 101 -1.13 2.73 -18.52
N THR A 102 -0.16 3.33 -17.80
CA THR A 102 1.26 3.27 -18.15
C THR A 102 1.76 1.82 -18.10
N ASP A 103 2.39 1.37 -19.18
CA ASP A 103 3.05 0.07 -19.24
C ASP A 103 4.37 0.13 -18.46
N TRP A 104 4.33 -0.29 -17.20
CA TRP A 104 5.50 -0.31 -16.31
C TRP A 104 6.57 -1.30 -16.75
N ASP A 105 6.21 -2.38 -17.45
CA ASP A 105 7.18 -3.36 -17.96
C ASP A 105 7.95 -2.78 -19.15
N ALA A 106 7.25 -2.12 -20.07
CA ALA A 106 7.88 -1.38 -21.17
C ALA A 106 8.73 -0.21 -20.65
N PHE A 107 8.28 0.48 -19.60
CA PHE A 107 9.06 1.53 -18.94
C PHE A 107 10.37 0.98 -18.34
N ALA A 108 10.29 -0.12 -17.60
CA ALA A 108 11.47 -0.77 -17.01
C ALA A 108 12.42 -1.31 -18.08
N ALA A 109 11.90 -1.89 -19.16
CA ALA A 109 12.71 -2.39 -20.27
C ALA A 109 13.41 -1.26 -21.03
N SER A 110 12.70 -0.16 -21.32
CA SER A 110 13.25 1.00 -22.03
C SER A 110 14.31 1.74 -21.22
N ARG A 111 14.21 1.75 -19.87
CA ARG A 111 15.25 2.30 -18.98
C ARG A 111 16.61 1.62 -19.18
N LEU A 112 16.62 0.31 -19.44
CA LEU A 112 17.83 -0.49 -19.60
C LEU A 112 18.22 -0.70 -21.07
N ALA A 113 17.62 0.05 -22.00
CA ALA A 113 17.90 -0.07 -23.44
C ALA A 113 19.36 0.25 -23.78
N HIS A 114 19.98 1.21 -23.07
CA HIS A 114 21.39 1.49 -23.24
C HIS A 114 22.25 0.53 -22.39
N LYS A 115 23.10 -0.28 -23.05
CA LYS A 115 23.98 -1.21 -22.34
C LYS A 115 24.94 -0.47 -21.42
N GLY A 116 24.98 -0.87 -20.15
CA GLY A 116 25.94 -0.35 -19.16
C GLY A 116 25.65 1.07 -18.67
N PHE A 117 24.50 1.66 -19.02
CA PHE A 117 24.08 2.96 -18.55
C PHE A 117 22.66 2.88 -17.97
N ASP A 118 22.48 3.47 -16.80
CA ASP A 118 21.19 3.54 -16.12
C ASP A 118 20.90 5.01 -15.75
N PRO A 119 19.85 5.62 -16.33
CA PRO A 119 19.53 7.03 -16.11
C PRO A 119 19.06 7.34 -14.68
N GLU A 120 18.56 6.37 -13.90
CA GLU A 120 18.15 6.60 -12.50
C GLU A 120 19.21 6.15 -11.49
N ARG A 121 20.44 5.88 -11.94
CA ARG A 121 21.55 5.57 -11.03
C ARG A 121 21.81 6.76 -10.08
N PRO A 122 21.98 6.54 -8.77
CA PRO A 122 22.34 7.61 -7.85
C PRO A 122 23.60 8.35 -8.30
N ASN A 123 23.56 9.69 -8.26
CA ASN A 123 24.66 10.58 -8.64
C ASN A 123 25.14 10.42 -10.10
N ILE A 124 24.24 10.07 -11.04
CA ILE A 124 24.60 9.87 -12.45
C ILE A 124 25.28 11.11 -13.05
N ASP A 125 24.81 12.31 -12.72
CA ASP A 125 25.36 13.56 -13.28
C ASP A 125 26.81 13.84 -12.80
N ALA A 126 27.24 13.24 -11.69
CA ALA A 126 28.63 13.32 -11.22
C ALA A 126 29.55 12.30 -11.90
N ILE A 127 29.00 11.14 -12.30
CA ILE A 127 29.75 10.04 -12.93
C ILE A 127 29.82 10.25 -14.45
N HIS A 128 28.70 10.66 -15.05
CA HIS A 128 28.53 10.95 -16.46
C HIS A 128 27.95 12.36 -16.62
N PRO A 129 28.76 13.41 -16.42
CA PRO A 129 28.30 14.79 -16.64
C PRO A 129 27.82 14.96 -18.09
N ASN A 130 26.71 15.66 -18.26
CA ASN A 130 26.10 15.95 -19.56
C ASN A 130 25.72 14.72 -20.41
N TRP A 131 25.44 13.57 -19.81
CA TRP A 131 24.99 12.38 -20.56
C TRP A 131 23.72 12.63 -21.41
N LYS A 132 22.93 13.65 -21.06
CA LYS A 132 21.76 14.11 -21.83
C LYS A 132 22.10 14.80 -23.16
N GLU A 133 23.37 15.17 -23.36
CA GLU A 133 23.87 15.74 -24.62
C GLU A 133 24.43 14.65 -25.56
N ASP A 134 24.66 13.44 -25.05
CA ASP A 134 25.17 12.31 -25.84
C ASP A 134 24.06 11.74 -26.72
N ALA A 135 24.23 11.85 -28.04
CA ALA A 135 23.29 11.38 -29.05
C ALA A 135 23.05 9.85 -29.00
N ALA A 136 24.06 9.05 -28.61
CA ALA A 136 23.92 7.60 -28.52
C ALA A 136 23.11 7.19 -27.29
N ILE A 137 23.32 7.87 -26.16
CA ILE A 137 22.58 7.61 -24.93
C ILE A 137 21.12 8.06 -25.08
N THR A 138 20.91 9.29 -25.56
CA THR A 138 19.57 9.86 -25.75
C THR A 138 18.74 9.13 -26.80
N SER A 139 19.34 8.67 -27.91
CA SER A 139 18.63 7.89 -28.92
C SER A 139 18.14 6.56 -28.36
N ASN A 140 19.00 5.84 -27.64
CA ASN A 140 18.67 4.55 -27.05
C ASN A 140 17.65 4.66 -25.90
N LEU A 141 17.65 5.79 -25.17
CA LEU A 141 16.71 6.05 -24.07
C LEU A 141 15.50 6.90 -24.48
N SER A 142 15.30 7.18 -25.77
CA SER A 142 14.26 8.10 -26.25
C SER A 142 12.85 7.72 -25.76
N THR A 143 12.50 6.43 -25.83
CA THR A 143 11.23 5.90 -25.31
C THR A 143 11.10 6.10 -23.79
N TYR A 144 12.15 5.80 -23.04
CA TYR A 144 12.17 6.00 -21.59
C TYR A 144 11.99 7.47 -21.22
N LEU A 145 12.71 8.37 -21.89
CA LEU A 145 12.65 9.81 -21.64
C LEU A 145 11.25 10.38 -21.93
N ALA A 146 10.63 9.98 -23.05
CA ALA A 146 9.27 10.39 -23.39
C ALA A 146 8.25 9.91 -22.34
N MET A 147 8.29 8.62 -21.97
CA MET A 147 7.40 8.08 -20.94
C MET A 147 7.63 8.75 -19.57
N LYS A 148 8.87 9.07 -19.22
CA LYS A 148 9.20 9.77 -17.98
C LYS A 148 8.64 11.20 -17.98
N GLU A 149 8.78 11.92 -19.09
CA GLU A 149 8.24 13.27 -19.25
C GLU A 149 6.71 13.27 -19.14
N ASP A 150 6.04 12.33 -19.82
CA ASP A 150 4.59 12.15 -19.72
C ASP A 150 4.14 11.85 -18.29
N MET A 151 4.85 10.96 -17.60
CA MET A 151 4.58 10.59 -16.21
C MET A 151 4.76 11.79 -15.26
N ASP A 152 5.84 12.54 -15.41
CA ASP A 152 6.12 13.72 -14.58
C ASP A 152 5.07 14.82 -14.81
N ALA A 153 4.64 15.02 -16.06
CA ALA A 153 3.57 15.94 -16.42
C ALA A 153 2.22 15.51 -15.82
N GLN A 154 1.85 14.23 -15.94
CA GLN A 154 0.64 13.67 -15.33
C GLN A 154 0.66 13.84 -13.81
N MET A 155 1.78 13.54 -13.15
CA MET A 155 1.92 13.68 -11.70
C MET A 155 1.84 15.13 -11.24
N ALA A 156 2.39 16.07 -12.01
CA ALA A 156 2.25 17.50 -11.74
C ALA A 156 0.78 17.94 -11.78
N VAL A 157 0.01 17.47 -12.78
CA VAL A 157 -1.43 17.73 -12.88
C VAL A 157 -2.18 17.12 -11.69
N ILE A 158 -1.93 15.85 -11.35
CA ILE A 158 -2.57 15.16 -10.22
C ILE A 158 -2.35 15.91 -8.90
N GLN A 159 -1.13 16.42 -8.68
CA GLN A 159 -0.74 17.11 -7.45
C GLN A 159 -1.12 18.60 -7.42
N SER A 160 -1.57 19.18 -8.55
CA SER A 160 -1.95 20.60 -8.66
C SER A 160 -3.22 20.98 -7.89
N GLY A 161 -3.92 20.01 -7.31
CA GLY A 161 -5.18 20.20 -6.59
C GLY A 161 -5.08 21.18 -5.41
N ALA A 162 -6.13 21.98 -5.22
CA ALA A 162 -6.23 22.90 -4.09
C ALA A 162 -6.26 22.17 -2.73
N ASN A 163 -5.98 22.88 -1.64
CA ASN A 163 -6.10 22.38 -0.26
C ASN A 163 -5.31 21.09 0.04
N GLN A 164 -4.20 20.86 -0.66
CA GLN A 164 -3.35 19.67 -0.49
C GLN A 164 -4.15 18.37 -0.59
N GLU A 165 -5.11 18.32 -1.51
CA GLU A 165 -6.04 17.21 -1.69
C GLU A 165 -5.32 15.85 -1.81
N TYR A 166 -4.24 15.82 -2.58
CA TYR A 166 -3.36 14.66 -2.74
C TYR A 166 -2.81 14.18 -1.39
N THR A 167 -2.15 15.05 -0.62
CA THR A 167 -1.61 14.72 0.72
C THR A 167 -2.72 14.25 1.66
N ARG A 168 -3.91 14.84 1.59
CA ARG A 168 -5.06 14.41 2.40
C ARG A 168 -5.58 13.04 1.97
N ALA A 169 -5.51 12.70 0.68
CA ALA A 169 -5.86 11.37 0.20
C ALA A 169 -4.84 10.32 0.66
N VAL A 170 -3.54 10.62 0.59
CA VAL A 170 -2.46 9.79 1.16
C VAL A 170 -2.73 9.51 2.63
N ASN A 171 -2.99 10.56 3.41
CA ASN A 171 -3.30 10.43 4.83
C ASN A 171 -4.60 9.66 5.08
N ALA A 172 -5.63 9.83 4.24
CA ALA A 172 -6.88 9.08 4.40
C ALA A 172 -6.68 7.58 4.14
N LEU A 173 -5.86 7.22 3.15
CA LEU A 173 -5.52 5.82 2.87
C LEU A 173 -4.69 5.20 4.00
N LEU A 174 -3.71 5.95 4.52
CA LEU A 174 -2.96 5.62 5.74
C LEU A 174 -3.90 5.34 6.92
N MET A 175 -4.86 6.23 7.16
CA MET A 175 -5.80 6.10 8.26
C MET A 175 -6.76 4.92 8.08
N ALA A 176 -6.98 4.43 6.85
CA ALA A 176 -7.80 3.24 6.64
C ALA A 176 -7.19 1.96 7.24
N GLN A 177 -5.90 1.97 7.55
CA GLN A 177 -5.20 0.84 8.19
C GLN A 177 -5.36 0.79 9.70
N ARG A 178 -5.92 1.85 10.30
CA ARG A 178 -6.16 1.97 11.73
C ARG A 178 -7.63 2.25 11.98
N VAL A 179 -8.26 1.38 12.75
CA VAL A 179 -9.63 1.59 13.22
C VAL A 179 -9.58 1.92 14.69
N ASP A 180 -9.98 3.15 15.04
CA ASP A 180 -10.15 3.55 16.43
C ASP A 180 -11.46 2.98 16.99
N LEU A 181 -11.39 2.42 18.19
CA LEU A 181 -12.42 1.57 18.80
C LEU A 181 -12.83 2.09 20.17
N TRP A 182 -13.02 3.41 20.28
CA TRP A 182 -13.39 4.06 21.54
C TRP A 182 -14.75 3.54 22.04
N CYS A 183 -14.77 2.93 23.23
CA CYS A 183 -15.97 2.32 23.83
C CYS A 183 -16.64 1.26 22.93
N ALA A 184 -15.88 0.66 22.00
CA ALA A 184 -16.37 -0.38 21.12
C ALA A 184 -16.54 -1.71 21.87
N GLY A 185 -17.54 -2.49 21.49
CA GLY A 185 -17.72 -3.87 21.94
C GLY A 185 -16.91 -4.86 21.11
N GLU A 186 -17.02 -6.14 21.47
CA GLU A 186 -16.29 -7.22 20.79
C GLU A 186 -16.70 -7.39 19.32
N LYS A 187 -17.96 -7.09 18.98
CA LYS A 187 -18.46 -7.18 17.59
C LYS A 187 -17.84 -6.12 16.70
N GLU A 188 -17.72 -4.90 17.20
CA GLU A 188 -17.08 -3.79 16.50
C GLU A 188 -15.58 -4.07 16.29
N VAL A 189 -14.92 -4.69 17.29
CA VAL A 189 -13.54 -5.15 17.15
C VAL A 189 -13.44 -6.19 16.04
N GLU A 190 -14.34 -7.17 15.99
CA GLU A 190 -14.34 -8.18 14.93
C GLU A 190 -14.52 -7.57 13.54
N LEU A 191 -15.46 -6.62 13.39
CA LEU A 191 -15.68 -5.90 12.15
C LEU A 191 -14.46 -5.08 11.74
N ALA A 192 -13.73 -4.50 12.70
CA ALA A 192 -12.48 -3.81 12.43
C ALA A 192 -11.41 -4.77 11.89
N VAL A 193 -11.24 -5.96 12.47
CA VAL A 193 -10.29 -6.95 11.92
C VAL A 193 -10.73 -7.44 10.53
N GLN A 194 -12.03 -7.63 10.31
CA GLN A 194 -12.57 -7.96 8.98
C GLN A 194 -12.33 -6.86 7.95
N HIS A 195 -12.46 -5.59 8.35
CA HIS A 195 -12.12 -4.44 7.51
C HIS A 195 -10.65 -4.48 7.11
N LEU A 196 -9.73 -4.67 8.07
CA LEU A 196 -8.31 -4.80 7.78
C LEU A 196 -8.03 -5.99 6.84
N TYR A 197 -8.64 -7.14 7.09
CA TYR A 197 -8.53 -8.31 6.19
C TYR A 197 -8.97 -7.99 4.76
N LYS A 198 -10.11 -7.32 4.58
CA LYS A 198 -10.62 -6.94 3.25
C LYS A 198 -9.69 -5.92 2.58
N LEU A 199 -9.19 -4.95 3.33
CA LEU A 199 -8.21 -3.98 2.86
C LEU A 199 -6.91 -4.67 2.41
N GLY A 200 -6.39 -5.57 3.23
CA GLY A 200 -5.23 -6.38 2.89
C GLY A 200 -5.47 -7.22 1.65
N ARG A 201 -6.63 -7.85 1.51
CA ARG A 201 -6.96 -8.63 0.32
C ARG A 201 -6.95 -7.79 -0.95
N LEU A 202 -7.43 -6.55 -0.89
CA LEU A 202 -7.45 -5.63 -2.03
C LEU A 202 -6.04 -5.12 -2.39
N LEU A 203 -5.19 -4.86 -1.41
CA LEU A 203 -3.86 -4.25 -1.64
C LEU A 203 -2.74 -5.28 -1.84
N ASN A 204 -2.88 -6.47 -1.26
CA ASN A 204 -1.91 -7.57 -1.32
C ASN A 204 -2.46 -8.77 -2.09
N GLU A 205 -3.17 -8.54 -3.20
CA GLU A 205 -3.34 -9.56 -4.26
C GLU A 205 -1.98 -9.84 -4.92
N ARG A 206 -1.02 -10.32 -4.13
CA ARG A 206 0.26 -10.83 -4.63
C ARG A 206 -0.01 -12.24 -5.15
N GLU A 207 -0.17 -12.37 -6.46
CA GLU A 207 0.24 -13.62 -7.09
C GLU A 207 1.73 -13.78 -6.81
N THR A 208 2.09 -14.87 -6.14
CA THR A 208 3.49 -15.20 -5.94
C THR A 208 4.04 -15.57 -7.31
N PHE A 209 4.85 -14.70 -7.91
CA PHE A 209 5.62 -15.05 -9.09
C PHE A 209 6.63 -16.10 -8.67
N PHE A 210 6.30 -17.36 -8.91
CA PHE A 210 7.23 -18.46 -8.75
C PHE A 210 8.10 -18.50 -10.01
N PRO A 211 9.41 -18.24 -9.90
CA PRO A 211 10.28 -18.41 -11.04
C PRO A 211 10.16 -19.86 -11.53
N THR A 212 10.00 -20.05 -12.83
CA THR A 212 9.78 -21.38 -13.45
C THR A 212 10.88 -22.41 -13.14
N PHE A 213 12.03 -21.97 -12.64
CA PHE A 213 13.15 -22.83 -12.22
C PHE A 213 13.07 -23.27 -10.74
N VAL A 214 12.22 -22.65 -9.91
CA VAL A 214 11.97 -23.10 -8.53
C VAL A 214 10.94 -24.23 -8.60
N LYS A 215 11.42 -25.46 -8.72
CA LYS A 215 10.59 -26.65 -8.88
C LYS A 215 10.04 -27.18 -7.56
N ASP A 216 10.79 -26.99 -6.47
CA ASP A 216 10.44 -27.46 -5.14
C ASP A 216 10.58 -26.32 -4.13
N PHE A 217 9.47 -25.94 -3.51
CA PHE A 217 9.52 -25.26 -2.22
C PHE A 217 9.82 -26.33 -1.19
N TYR A 218 10.85 -26.18 -0.38
CA TYR A 218 10.96 -26.99 0.83
C TYR A 218 9.70 -26.70 1.66
N PRO A 219 8.73 -27.64 1.77
CA PRO A 219 7.80 -27.54 2.88
C PRO A 219 8.69 -27.58 4.11
N GLY A 220 8.60 -26.59 4.99
CA GLY A 220 9.29 -26.68 6.29
C GLY A 220 9.07 -28.09 6.83
N ALA A 221 10.15 -28.72 7.30
CA ALA A 221 10.21 -30.15 7.63
C ALA A 221 8.90 -30.67 8.23
N GLU A 222 8.46 -31.85 7.78
CA GLU A 222 7.28 -32.52 8.36
C GLU A 222 7.46 -32.88 9.87
N ASP A 223 8.65 -32.63 10.44
CA ASP A 223 9.05 -33.00 11.80
C ASP A 223 9.65 -31.82 12.62
N ILE A 224 8.86 -30.80 12.94
CA ILE A 224 9.03 -29.98 14.17
C ILE A 224 7.69 -29.80 14.86
#